data_AF-A0A938GVD2-F1
#
_entry.id   AF-A0A938GVD2-F1
#
_cell.length_a   1.000
_cell.length_b   1.000
_cell.length_c   1.000
_cell.angle_alpha   90.00
_cell.angle_beta   90.00
_cell.angle_gamma   90.00
#
_symmetry.space_group_name_H-M   'P 1'
#
loop_
_entity.id
_entity.type
_entity.pdbx_description
1 polymer ?
#
loop_
_entity_poly.entity_id
_entity_poly.type
_entity_poly.pdbx_seq_one_letter_code
_entity_poly.pdbx_strand_id
1 'polypeptide(L)'
;MHIDLTLVAGVTAGAVGVVAFWSNPSRPVNRVFLTLSLHAALWLLTLRAALLNAEGLFWVRVCCAVGAFIPLHLRFVKQALVGELTGWPRLNWRNGLWAVIAAVLAVVCFTDWFVPAHSTAEKNVFGSGYYGYIAGIVVAYCWLCADAVRQMRA
;
A
#
# COMPACT_ATOMS: atom_id res chain seq x y z
N MET A 1 -12.94 -22.30 18.85
CA MET A 1 -11.94 -21.25 18.60
C MET A 1 -12.17 -20.69 17.21
N HIS A 2 -12.65 -19.45 17.07
CA HIS A 2 -12.69 -18.80 15.76
C HIS A 2 -11.30 -18.25 15.45
N ILE A 3 -10.70 -18.71 14.35
CA ILE A 3 -9.41 -18.21 13.89
C ILE A 3 -9.67 -16.93 13.09
N ASP A 4 -9.05 -15.83 13.52
CA ASP A 4 -9.11 -14.56 12.80
C ASP A 4 -8.14 -14.61 11.60
N LEU A 5 -8.70 -14.90 10.43
CA LEU A 5 -7.92 -15.08 9.19
C LEU A 5 -7.12 -13.82 8.81
N THR A 6 -7.64 -12.63 9.12
CA THR A 6 -6.96 -11.36 8.81
C THR A 6 -5.72 -11.19 9.66
N LEU A 7 -5.81 -11.54 10.96
CA LEU A 7 -4.67 -11.53 11.85
C LEU A 7 -3.61 -12.55 11.43
N VAL A 8 -4.04 -13.78 11.10
CA VAL A 8 -3.13 -14.83 10.61
C VAL A 8 -2.42 -14.40 9.33
N ALA A 9 -3.14 -13.81 8.38
CA ALA A 9 -2.56 -13.29 7.15
C ALA A 9 -1.54 -12.18 7.42
N GLY A 10 -1.84 -11.23 8.32
CA GLY A 10 -0.92 -10.16 8.68
C GLY A 10 0.36 -10.66 9.34
N VAL A 11 0.24 -11.59 10.29
CA VAL A 11 1.39 -12.24 10.94
C VAL A 11 2.22 -13.03 9.93
N THR A 12 1.56 -13.79 9.05
CA THR A 12 2.25 -14.57 8.01
C THR A 12 2.99 -13.66 7.03
N ALA A 13 2.36 -12.58 6.58
CA ALA A 13 2.99 -11.60 5.68
C ALA A 13 4.25 -10.99 6.29
N GLY A 14 4.18 -10.58 7.56
CA GLY A 14 5.33 -10.07 8.31
C GLY A 14 6.43 -11.12 8.47
N ALA A 15 6.08 -12.34 8.86
CA ALA A 15 7.02 -13.44 9.04
C ALA A 15 7.77 -13.79 7.75
N VAL A 16 7.06 -13.86 6.62
CA VAL A 16 7.67 -14.09 5.29
C VAL A 16 8.66 -12.98 4.93
N GLY A 17 8.32 -11.72 5.21
CA GLY A 17 9.24 -10.59 5.02
C GLY A 17 10.50 -10.70 5.86
N VAL A 18 10.38 -11.08 7.13
CA VAL A 18 11.51 -11.27 8.05
C VAL A 18 12.40 -12.43 7.60
N VAL A 19 11.82 -13.56 7.21
CA VAL A 19 12.58 -14.72 6.71
C VAL A 19 13.35 -14.36 5.44
N ALA A 20 12.72 -13.64 4.50
CA ALA A 20 13.39 -13.17 3.29
C ALA A 20 14.55 -12.23 3.60
N PHE A 21 14.36 -11.28 4.52
CA PHE A 21 15.43 -10.39 4.98
C PHE A 21 16.58 -11.13 5.64
N TRP A 22 16.29 -12.06 6.56
CA TRP A 22 17.30 -12.80 7.30
C TRP A 22 18.13 -13.73 6.39
N SER A 23 17.51 -14.27 5.34
CA SER A 23 18.19 -15.13 4.36
C SER A 23 19.36 -14.42 3.65
N ASN A 24 19.23 -13.11 3.36
CA ASN A 24 20.32 -12.31 2.83
C ASN A 24 20.04 -10.80 2.99
N PRO A 25 20.48 -10.18 4.09
CA PRO A 25 20.18 -8.77 4.38
C PRO A 25 20.98 -7.80 3.50
N SER A 26 21.99 -8.28 2.77
CA SER A 26 22.77 -7.45 1.84
C SER A 26 22.07 -7.23 0.51
N ARG A 27 21.11 -8.09 0.13
CA ARG A 27 20.33 -7.93 -1.10
C ARG A 27 19.28 -6.82 -0.96
N PRO A 28 19.31 -5.77 -1.79
CA PRO A 28 18.32 -4.67 -1.76
C PRO A 28 16.88 -5.16 -1.89
N VAL A 29 16.64 -6.20 -2.71
CA VAL A 29 15.32 -6.82 -2.90
C VAL A 29 14.75 -7.29 -1.57
N ASN A 30 15.55 -7.95 -0.73
CA ASN A 30 15.09 -8.49 0.55
C ASN A 30 14.74 -7.37 1.55
N ARG A 31 15.48 -6.26 1.52
CA ARG A 31 15.20 -5.07 2.35
C ARG A 31 13.87 -4.43 1.99
N VAL A 32 13.64 -4.21 0.69
CA VAL A 32 12.40 -3.58 0.21
C VAL A 32 11.22 -4.54 0.34
N PHE A 33 11.43 -5.83 0.14
CA PHE A 33 10.41 -6.85 0.35
C PHE A 33 9.96 -6.87 1.81
N LEU A 34 10.89 -6.79 2.78
CA LEU A 34 10.53 -6.66 4.19
C LEU A 34 9.64 -5.43 4.45
N THR A 35 9.97 -4.26 3.90
CA THR A 35 9.14 -3.07 4.12
C THR A 35 7.76 -3.21 3.49
N LEU A 36 7.65 -3.79 2.29
CA LEU A 36 6.37 -4.13 1.67
C LEU A 36 5.56 -5.12 2.52
N SER A 37 6.19 -6.16 3.06
CA SER A 37 5.55 -7.15 3.94
C SER A 37 5.01 -6.52 5.22
N LEU A 38 5.81 -5.67 5.88
CA LEU A 38 5.36 -4.92 7.06
C LEU A 38 4.23 -3.96 6.72
N HIS A 39 4.29 -3.31 5.56
CA HIS A 39 3.23 -2.41 5.08
C HIS A 39 1.93 -3.16 4.78
N ALA A 40 2.01 -4.35 4.18
CA ALA A 40 0.86 -5.22 3.96
C ALA A 40 0.26 -5.73 5.28
N ALA A 41 1.10 -6.07 6.26
CA ALA A 41 0.64 -6.43 7.60
C ALA A 41 -0.09 -5.25 8.28
N LEU A 42 0.47 -4.03 8.21
CA LEU A 42 -0.17 -2.82 8.71
C LEU A 42 -1.52 -2.56 8.02
N TRP A 43 -1.58 -2.74 6.70
CA TRP A 43 -2.82 -2.62 5.94
C TRP A 43 -3.87 -3.64 6.42
N LEU A 44 -3.49 -4.90 6.63
CA LEU A 44 -4.40 -5.94 7.16
C LEU A 44 -4.87 -5.63 8.59
N LEU A 45 -3.99 -5.10 9.46
CA LEU A 45 -4.35 -4.69 10.82
C LEU A 45 -5.34 -3.53 10.82
N THR A 46 -5.14 -2.53 9.95
CA THR A 46 -6.07 -1.40 9.81
C THR A 46 -7.39 -1.82 9.19
N LEU A 47 -7.39 -2.76 8.23
CA LEU A 47 -8.60 -3.39 7.71
C LEU A 47 -9.37 -4.14 8.80
N ARG A 48 -8.67 -4.94 9.61
CA ARG A 48 -9.27 -5.62 10.76
C ARG A 48 -9.90 -4.62 11.72
N ALA A 49 -9.19 -3.53 12.03
CA ALA A 49 -9.70 -2.48 12.89
C ALA A 49 -10.96 -1.81 12.31
N ALA A 50 -11.04 -1.66 10.98
CA ALA A 50 -12.23 -1.14 10.30
C ALA A 50 -13.45 -2.06 10.42
N LEU A 51 -13.23 -3.37 10.47
CA LEU A 51 -14.31 -4.36 10.56
C LEU A 51 -14.81 -4.60 11.99
N LEU A 52 -13.97 -4.37 13.01
CA LEU A 52 -14.26 -4.79 14.38
C LEU A 52 -14.52 -3.64 15.36
N ASN A 53 -14.10 -2.41 15.05
CA ASN A 53 -14.29 -1.26 15.94
C ASN A 53 -15.59 -0.49 15.64
N ALA A 54 -16.16 0.13 16.68
CA ALA A 54 -17.32 1.02 16.54
C ALA A 54 -17.02 2.23 15.63
N GLU A 55 -15.77 2.74 15.68
CA GLU A 55 -15.27 3.80 14.80
C GLU A 55 -14.78 3.26 13.44
N GLY A 56 -15.51 2.33 12.84
CA GLY A 56 -15.11 1.65 11.61
C GLY A 56 -14.77 2.61 10.46
N LEU A 57 -15.50 3.73 10.35
CA LEU A 57 -15.26 4.74 9.31
C LEU A 57 -13.85 5.36 9.38
N PHE A 58 -13.38 5.71 10.57
CA PHE A 58 -12.03 6.26 10.75
C PHE A 58 -10.99 5.25 10.26
N TRP A 59 -11.14 3.98 10.65
CA TRP A 59 -10.23 2.91 10.25
C TRP A 59 -10.33 2.56 8.76
N VAL A 60 -11.49 2.70 8.11
CA VAL A 60 -11.60 2.61 6.64
C VAL A 60 -10.76 3.69 5.98
N ARG A 61 -10.84 4.95 6.44
CA ARG A 61 -10.02 6.05 5.91
C ARG A 61 -8.53 5.77 6.10
N VAL A 62 -8.12 5.28 7.26
CA VAL A 62 -6.73 4.87 7.54
C VAL A 62 -6.30 3.71 6.64
N CYS A 63 -7.13 2.68 6.50
CA CYS A 63 -6.87 1.52 5.65
C CYS A 63 -6.64 1.93 4.18
N CYS A 64 -7.49 2.79 3.63
CA CYS A 64 -7.32 3.33 2.29
C CYS A 64 -6.07 4.21 2.17
N ALA A 65 -5.77 5.03 3.18
CA ALA A 65 -4.57 5.86 3.21
C ALA A 65 -3.29 5.01 3.21
N VAL A 66 -3.23 3.95 4.03
CA VAL A 66 -2.13 2.98 4.03
C VAL A 66 -2.05 2.27 2.67
N GLY A 67 -3.18 1.84 2.12
CA GLY A 67 -3.26 1.19 0.81
C GLY A 67 -2.70 2.05 -0.34
N ALA A 68 -2.79 3.37 -0.24
CA ALA A 68 -2.31 4.31 -1.26
C ALA A 68 -0.80 4.23 -1.52
N PHE A 69 -0.03 3.74 -0.54
CA PHE A 69 1.43 3.61 -0.66
C PHE A 69 1.89 2.27 -1.24
N ILE A 70 0.99 1.30 -1.46
CA ILE A 70 1.35 -0.02 -2.02
C ILE A 70 2.02 0.10 -3.40
N PRO A 71 1.49 0.89 -4.37
CA PRO A 71 2.14 1.03 -5.68
C PRO A 71 3.58 1.57 -5.58
N LEU A 72 3.85 2.47 -4.62
CA LEU A 72 5.20 2.99 -4.37
C LEU A 72 6.14 1.87 -3.87
N HIS A 73 5.70 1.03 -2.94
CA HIS A 73 6.49 -0.13 -2.51
C HIS A 73 6.78 -1.09 -3.65
N LEU A 74 5.77 -1.42 -4.47
CA LEU A 74 5.95 -2.32 -5.62
C LEU A 74 6.94 -1.74 -6.65
N ARG A 75 6.96 -0.42 -6.84
CA ARG A 75 7.97 0.25 -7.66
C ARG A 75 9.37 0.06 -7.09
N PHE A 76 9.58 0.21 -5.79
CA PHE A 76 10.89 -0.05 -5.18
C PHE A 76 11.30 -1.52 -5.30
N VAL A 77 10.38 -2.47 -5.16
CA VAL A 77 10.66 -3.89 -5.39
C VAL A 77 11.12 -4.12 -6.82
N LYS A 78 10.40 -3.55 -7.80
CA LYS A 78 10.80 -3.61 -9.22
C LYS A 78 12.21 -3.05 -9.45
N GLN A 79 12.51 -1.86 -8.91
CA GLN A 79 13.85 -1.26 -9.02
C GLN A 79 14.94 -2.14 -8.39
N ALA A 80 14.62 -2.84 -7.30
CA ALA A 80 15.56 -3.76 -6.66
C ALA A 80 15.82 -5.00 -7.53
N LEU A 81 14.77 -5.52 -8.19
CA LEU A 81 14.88 -6.70 -9.06
C LEU A 81 15.69 -6.42 -10.32
N VAL A 82 15.55 -5.23 -10.92
CA VAL A 82 16.28 -4.82 -12.13
C VAL A 82 17.70 -4.33 -11.82
N GLY A 83 18.10 -4.29 -10.54
CA GLY A 83 19.45 -3.86 -10.13
C GLY A 83 19.66 -2.34 -10.15
N GLU A 84 18.60 -1.54 -10.31
CA GLU A 84 18.64 -0.08 -10.26
C GLU A 84 18.87 0.44 -8.83
N LEU A 85 18.67 -0.41 -7.81
CA LEU A 85 18.96 -0.09 -6.41
C LEU A 85 20.33 -0.66 -6.00
N THR A 86 21.35 0.19 -6.00
CA THR A 86 22.68 -0.12 -5.45
C THR A 86 22.78 0.08 -3.92
N GLY A 87 21.65 0.39 -3.26
CA GLY A 87 21.60 0.68 -1.82
C GLY A 87 20.17 0.98 -1.36
N TRP A 88 20.02 1.88 -0.38
CA TRP A 88 18.69 2.39 0.00
C TRP A 88 18.01 3.13 -1.16
N PRO A 89 16.67 3.04 -1.30
CA PRO A 89 15.94 3.77 -2.33
C PRO A 89 16.25 5.26 -2.26
N ARG A 90 17.00 5.73 -3.26
CA ARG A 90 17.32 7.15 -3.39
C ARG A 90 16.06 7.88 -3.84
N LEU A 91 15.80 9.01 -3.18
CA LEU A 91 14.74 9.93 -3.58
C LEU A 91 15.21 10.69 -4.83
N ASN A 92 15.02 10.10 -6.01
CA ASN A 92 15.14 10.80 -7.28
C ASN A 92 13.79 11.45 -7.64
N TRP A 93 13.78 12.34 -8.64
CA TRP A 93 12.56 13.04 -9.07
C TRP A 93 11.38 12.10 -9.35
N ARG A 94 11.64 10.96 -10.01
CA ARG A 94 10.59 9.97 -10.30
C ARG A 94 10.05 9.34 -9.03
N ASN A 95 10.90 8.91 -8.11
CA ASN A 95 10.49 8.32 -6.83
C ASN A 95 9.78 9.35 -5.95
N GLY A 96 10.22 10.62 -6.00
CA GLY A 96 9.54 11.74 -5.36
C GLY A 96 8.15 11.98 -5.91
N LEU A 97 7.96 11.94 -7.24
CA LEU A 97 6.65 12.06 -7.87
C LEU A 97 5.70 10.95 -7.42
N TRP A 98 6.16 9.70 -7.36
CA TRP A 98 5.33 8.59 -6.86
C TRP A 98 4.98 8.73 -5.37
N ALA A 99 5.91 9.22 -4.55
CA ALA A 99 5.66 9.51 -3.15
C ALA A 99 4.63 10.63 -2.97
N VAL A 100 4.70 11.69 -3.78
CA VAL A 100 3.72 12.77 -3.79
C VAL A 100 2.35 12.27 -4.23
N ILE A 101 2.26 11.45 -5.29
CA ILE A 101 0.99 10.85 -5.72
C ILE A 101 0.37 10.00 -4.60
N ALA A 102 1.16 9.13 -3.97
CA ALA A 102 0.68 8.31 -2.85
C ALA A 102 0.23 9.17 -1.66
N ALA A 103 0.98 10.22 -1.33
CA ALA A 103 0.63 11.15 -0.24
C ALA A 103 -0.66 11.92 -0.53
N VAL A 104 -0.84 12.42 -1.75
CA VAL A 104 -2.08 13.11 -2.15
C VAL A 104 -3.28 12.17 -2.05
N LEU A 105 -3.15 10.94 -2.58
CA LEU A 105 -4.20 9.93 -2.48
C LEU A 105 -4.53 9.56 -1.02
N ALA A 106 -3.51 9.45 -0.17
CA ALA A 106 -3.69 9.18 1.25
C ALA A 106 -4.39 10.34 1.99
N VAL A 107 -4.03 11.59 1.69
CA VAL A 107 -4.67 12.78 2.27
C VAL A 107 -6.14 12.87 1.86
N VAL A 108 -6.46 12.55 0.60
CA VAL A 108 -7.85 12.52 0.11
C VAL A 108 -8.72 11.61 0.97
N CYS A 109 -8.21 10.48 1.46
CA CYS A 109 -8.97 9.57 2.32
C CYS A 109 -9.50 10.20 3.61
N PHE A 110 -8.88 11.29 4.09
CA PHE A 110 -9.31 12.00 5.30
C PHE A 110 -10.26 13.18 5.03
N THR A 111 -10.58 13.43 3.75
CA THR A 111 -11.51 14.50 3.35
C THR A 111 -12.95 14.01 3.31
N ASP A 112 -13.91 14.91 3.51
CA ASP A 112 -15.33 14.60 3.36
C ASP A 112 -15.73 14.35 1.90
N TRP A 113 -14.88 14.70 0.93
CA TRP A 113 -15.05 14.35 -0.47
C TRP A 113 -14.82 12.86 -0.73
N PHE A 114 -14.05 12.17 0.12
CA PHE A 114 -13.81 10.74 -0.03
C PHE A 114 -14.98 9.93 0.51
N VAL A 115 -15.22 9.99 1.81
CA VAL A 115 -16.38 9.37 2.47
C VAL A 115 -16.92 10.37 3.48
N PRO A 116 -18.13 10.92 3.29
CA PRO A 116 -18.71 11.89 4.22
C PRO A 116 -18.87 11.32 5.63
N ALA A 117 -18.79 12.18 6.67
CA ALA A 117 -18.94 11.77 8.06
C ALA A 117 -20.28 11.10 8.40
N HIS A 118 -21.33 11.31 7.60
CA HIS A 118 -22.65 10.69 7.76
C HIS A 118 -22.78 9.32 7.08
N SER A 119 -21.71 8.81 6.45
CA SER A 119 -21.67 7.46 5.88
C SER A 119 -21.64 6.43 7.02
N THR A 120 -22.58 5.49 7.00
CA THR A 120 -22.70 4.43 8.02
C THR A 120 -22.51 3.07 7.38
N ALA A 121 -22.24 2.04 8.19
CA ALA A 121 -22.11 0.66 7.69
C ALA A 121 -23.38 0.16 6.97
N GLU A 122 -24.57 0.64 7.39
CA GLU A 122 -25.85 0.31 6.77
C GLU A 122 -26.14 1.13 5.50
N LYS A 123 -25.63 2.37 5.44
CA LYS A 123 -25.78 3.28 4.31
C LYS A 123 -24.42 3.81 3.87
N ASN A 124 -23.74 3.00 3.06
CA ASN A 124 -22.46 3.38 2.49
C ASN A 124 -22.64 4.50 1.46
N VAL A 125 -22.18 5.69 1.78
CA VAL A 125 -22.13 6.85 0.88
C VAL A 125 -20.69 7.14 0.52
N PHE A 126 -20.39 7.16 -0.78
CA PHE A 126 -19.07 7.49 -1.32
C PHE A 126 -19.14 8.84 -2.03
N GLY A 127 -18.21 9.74 -1.70
CA GLY A 127 -18.09 11.03 -2.38
C GLY A 127 -17.28 10.92 -3.67
N SER A 128 -17.19 12.03 -4.42
CA SER A 128 -16.42 12.08 -5.68
C SER A 128 -14.93 11.77 -5.50
N GLY A 129 -14.37 12.11 -4.32
CA GLY A 129 -12.98 11.82 -3.96
C GLY A 129 -12.68 10.32 -3.86
N TYR A 130 -13.68 9.49 -3.53
CA TYR A 130 -13.52 8.03 -3.55
C TYR A 130 -13.25 7.52 -4.97
N TYR A 131 -14.03 7.97 -5.95
CA TYR A 131 -13.82 7.59 -7.35
C TYR A 131 -12.51 8.14 -7.91
N GLY A 132 -12.14 9.37 -7.54
CA GLY A 132 -10.83 9.95 -7.87
C GLY A 132 -9.67 9.14 -7.29
N TYR A 133 -9.80 8.69 -6.03
CA TYR A 133 -8.84 7.80 -5.38
C TYR A 133 -8.70 6.47 -6.14
N ILE A 134 -9.81 5.80 -6.46
CA ILE A 134 -9.80 4.53 -7.19
C ILE A 134 -9.16 4.70 -8.57
N ALA A 135 -9.54 5.75 -9.32
CA ALA A 135 -8.94 6.04 -10.60
C ALA A 135 -7.43 6.28 -10.49
N GLY A 136 -6.99 7.04 -9.49
CA GLY A 136 -5.57 7.29 -9.22
C GLY A 136 -4.78 6.01 -8.92
N ILE A 137 -5.35 5.11 -8.11
CA ILE A 137 -4.74 3.80 -7.82
C ILE A 137 -4.67 2.93 -9.08
N VAL A 138 -5.76 2.84 -9.86
CA VAL A 138 -5.77 2.07 -11.12
C VAL A 138 -4.73 2.61 -12.10
N VAL A 139 -4.65 3.93 -12.27
CA VAL A 139 -3.62 4.57 -13.12
C VAL A 139 -2.21 4.25 -12.62
N ALA A 140 -1.98 4.30 -11.30
CA ALA A 140 -0.68 3.95 -10.72
C ALA A 140 -0.30 2.49 -11.01
N TYR A 141 -1.22 1.54 -10.84
CA TYR A 141 -0.96 0.14 -11.18
C TYR A 141 -0.73 -0.06 -12.68
N CYS A 142 -1.55 0.54 -13.55
CA CYS A 142 -1.38 0.47 -14.99
C CYS A 142 -0.03 1.05 -15.43
N TRP A 143 0.38 2.18 -14.86
CA TRP A 143 1.69 2.78 -15.13
C TRP A 143 2.82 1.86 -14.66
N LEU A 144 2.73 1.28 -13.46
CA LEU A 144 3.73 0.35 -12.96
C LEU A 144 3.86 -0.89 -13.86
N CYS A 145 2.74 -1.48 -14.27
CA CYS A 145 2.73 -2.62 -15.19
C CYS A 145 3.32 -2.26 -16.55
N ALA A 146 2.94 -1.13 -17.13
CA ALA A 146 3.49 -0.67 -18.40
C ALA A 146 5.00 -0.42 -18.31
N ASP A 147 5.47 0.16 -17.21
CA ASP A 147 6.90 0.40 -16.95
C ASP A 147 7.66 -0.92 -16.81
N ALA A 148 7.10 -1.91 -16.12
CA ALA A 148 7.68 -3.26 -16.01
C ALA A 148 7.77 -3.96 -17.38
N VAL A 149 6.70 -3.94 -18.18
CA VAL A 149 6.69 -4.54 -19.52
C VAL A 149 7.69 -3.88 -20.46
N ARG A 150 7.81 -2.55 -20.40
CA ARG A 150 8.80 -1.81 -21.21
C ARG A 150 10.23 -2.20 -20.83
N GLN A 151 10.51 -2.35 -19.54
CA GLN A 151 11.84 -2.78 -19.07
C GLN A 151 12.17 -4.23 -19.47
N MET A 152 11.18 -5.13 -19.54
CA MET A 152 11.41 -6.51 -20.00
C MET A 152 11.66 -6.62 -21.51
N ARG A 153 11.25 -5.62 -22.30
CA ARG A 153 11.42 -5.61 -23.76
C ARG A 153 12.69 -4.90 -24.23
N ALA A 154 13.35 -4.15 -23.35
CA ALA A 154 14.61 -3.46 -23.62
C ALA A 154 15.78 -4.40 -23.34
#